data_AF-A0A954PNW3-F1
#
_entry.id   AF-A0A954PNW3-F1
#
_cell.length_a   1.000
_cell.length_b   1.000
_cell.length_c   1.000
_cell.angle_alpha   90.00
_cell.angle_beta   90.00
_cell.angle_gamma   90.00
#
_symmetry.space_group_name_H-M   'P 1'
#
loop_
_entity.id
_entity.type
_entity.pdbx_description
1 polymer ?
#
loop_
_entity_poly.entity_id
_entity_poly.type
_entity_poly.pdbx_seq_one_letter_code
_entity_poly.pdbx_strand_id
1 'polypeptide(L)'
;MSCLLSASSARAQTDVDSPLPFGPVHCAGEYQHHLQGVCTDNDQAIYWSFTTQLVKTDRQGQVLQQIPVANHHGDLCFAEGKLYVAVNLGKFNDPQGNADSWVYVYDAQTLDVLAKHEVQEVFHGAGGIGVHRDHFFVVGGLPDGVQENYVYEYDADFRFVNKHVIPSKWTQLGIQTATFHDGEWWFGCYGTPKILLKTDADFKLLGRYEFDCSLGIVGVGPQ
;
A
#
# COMPACT_ATOMS: atom_id res chain seq x y z
N MET A 1 3.88 20.40 -55.29
CA MET A 1 2.76 20.55 -54.34
C MET A 1 2.75 19.29 -53.50
N SER A 2 2.78 19.45 -52.18
CA SER A 2 3.03 18.43 -51.15
C SER A 2 1.82 17.49 -50.92
N CYS A 3 2.03 16.47 -50.07
CA CYS A 3 1.08 15.55 -49.40
C CYS A 3 0.69 14.27 -50.15
N LEU A 4 0.58 13.09 -49.52
CA LEU A 4 0.74 12.63 -48.13
C LEU A 4 0.83 11.08 -48.22
N LEU A 5 1.86 10.46 -47.62
CA LEU A 5 1.86 9.03 -47.30
C LEU A 5 1.25 8.88 -45.91
N SER A 6 0.01 8.42 -45.82
CA SER A 6 -0.59 8.02 -44.55
C SER A 6 -0.20 6.58 -44.25
N ALA A 7 0.85 6.39 -43.44
CA ALA A 7 1.05 5.13 -42.74
C ALA A 7 0.08 5.10 -41.56
N SER A 8 -1.00 4.34 -41.69
CA SER A 8 -1.86 4.00 -40.55
C SER A 8 -1.07 3.06 -39.65
N SER A 9 -0.51 3.58 -38.55
CA SER A 9 -0.04 2.74 -37.46
C SER A 9 -1.25 2.04 -36.88
N ALA A 10 -1.40 0.75 -37.16
CA ALA A 10 -2.30 -0.11 -36.40
C ALA A 10 -1.90 0.01 -34.93
N ARG A 11 -2.72 0.68 -34.13
CA ARG A 11 -2.62 0.59 -32.67
C ARG A 11 -2.83 -0.88 -32.35
N ALA A 12 -1.83 -1.50 -31.73
CA ALA A 12 -1.99 -2.79 -31.11
C ALA A 12 -3.20 -2.70 -30.17
N GLN A 13 -4.16 -3.57 -30.43
CA GLN A 13 -5.34 -3.77 -29.59
C GLN A 13 -4.80 -4.29 -28.26
N THR A 14 -4.80 -3.43 -27.24
CA THR A 14 -4.47 -3.85 -25.88
C THR A 14 -5.54 -4.84 -25.45
N ASP A 15 -5.15 -6.05 -25.07
CA ASP A 15 -6.04 -7.06 -24.48
C ASP A 15 -6.56 -6.53 -23.14
N VAL A 16 -7.67 -5.78 -23.17
CA VAL A 16 -8.34 -5.25 -21.97
C VAL A 16 -9.14 -6.33 -21.23
N ASP A 17 -9.28 -7.52 -21.84
CA ASP A 17 -10.16 -8.60 -21.37
C ASP A 17 -9.42 -9.88 -20.89
N SER A 18 -8.10 -9.84 -20.72
CA SER A 18 -7.41 -10.99 -20.10
C SER A 18 -7.81 -11.06 -18.62
N PRO A 19 -8.46 -12.16 -18.15
CA PRO A 19 -8.86 -12.27 -16.76
C PRO A 19 -7.64 -12.14 -15.86
N LEU A 20 -7.76 -11.30 -14.83
CA LEU A 20 -6.71 -11.13 -13.85
C LEU A 20 -6.40 -12.49 -13.24
N PRO A 21 -5.13 -12.87 -13.20
CA PRO A 21 -4.85 -14.28 -13.25
C PRO A 21 -4.66 -14.82 -11.81
N PHE A 22 -5.26 -14.13 -10.84
CA PHE A 22 -5.21 -14.43 -9.41
C PHE A 22 -6.53 -15.09 -8.98
N GLY A 23 -6.43 -16.30 -8.44
CA GLY A 23 -7.52 -16.96 -7.71
C GLY A 23 -7.31 -16.86 -6.19
N PRO A 24 -8.08 -17.60 -5.39
CA PRO A 24 -7.73 -17.81 -3.98
C PRO A 24 -6.32 -18.41 -3.88
N VAL A 25 -5.44 -17.75 -3.14
CA VAL A 25 -4.04 -18.18 -2.95
C VAL A 25 -3.76 -18.34 -1.46
N HIS A 26 -3.02 -19.39 -1.13
CA HIS A 26 -2.47 -19.60 0.20
C HIS A 26 -0.98 -19.26 0.18
N CYS A 27 -0.54 -18.28 0.98
CA CYS A 27 0.88 -18.04 1.20
C CYS A 27 1.49 -19.23 1.94
N ALA A 28 2.30 -20.06 1.28
CA ALA A 28 2.94 -21.20 1.93
C ALA A 28 3.93 -20.74 3.00
N GLY A 29 4.04 -21.48 4.12
CA GLY A 29 4.99 -21.20 5.20
C GLY A 29 4.35 -20.79 6.52
N GLU A 30 5.18 -20.66 7.55
CA GLU A 30 4.80 -20.14 8.87
C GLU A 30 5.70 -18.96 9.22
N TYR A 31 5.09 -17.82 9.54
CA TYR A 31 5.78 -16.58 9.77
C TYR A 31 5.51 -16.09 11.18
N GLN A 32 6.54 -15.55 11.84
CA GLN A 32 6.37 -14.96 13.16
C GLN A 32 5.48 -13.71 13.07
N HIS A 33 4.62 -13.56 14.06
CA HIS A 33 3.61 -12.50 14.14
C HIS A 33 2.63 -12.53 12.95
N HIS A 34 1.92 -11.44 12.70
CA HIS A 34 0.80 -11.43 11.75
C HIS A 34 1.16 -10.71 10.46
N LEU A 35 0.40 -11.03 9.41
CA LEU A 35 0.40 -10.29 8.15
C LEU A 35 0.03 -8.82 8.40
N GLN A 36 0.62 -7.92 7.64
CA GLN A 36 0.46 -6.46 7.76
C GLN A 36 -0.06 -5.87 6.45
N GLY A 37 0.24 -6.53 5.33
CA GLY A 37 -0.19 -6.08 4.01
C GLY A 37 0.21 -7.03 2.90
N VAL A 38 -0.40 -6.81 1.72
CA VAL A 38 -0.07 -7.53 0.49
C VAL A 38 -0.07 -6.59 -0.70
N CYS A 39 0.81 -6.84 -1.65
CA CYS A 39 0.75 -6.23 -2.98
C CYS A 39 1.15 -7.24 -4.06
N THR A 40 1.03 -6.84 -5.33
CA THR A 40 1.49 -7.63 -6.48
C THR A 40 2.08 -6.70 -7.53
N ASP A 41 2.94 -7.25 -8.38
CA ASP A 41 3.37 -6.62 -9.63
C ASP A 41 2.30 -6.70 -10.74
N ASN A 42 1.11 -7.23 -10.43
CA ASN A 42 0.00 -7.52 -11.35
C ASN A 42 0.35 -8.54 -12.44
N ASP A 43 1.47 -9.25 -12.33
CA ASP A 43 1.95 -10.18 -13.34
C ASP A 43 2.34 -11.53 -12.74
N GLN A 44 3.48 -11.62 -12.05
CA GLN A 44 4.11 -12.90 -11.68
C GLN A 44 4.17 -13.15 -10.17
N ALA A 45 4.16 -12.11 -9.34
CA ALA A 45 4.50 -12.24 -7.94
C ALA A 45 3.46 -11.63 -7.00
N ILE A 46 3.31 -12.25 -5.84
CA ILE A 46 2.60 -11.68 -4.69
C ILE A 46 3.63 -11.43 -3.60
N TYR A 47 3.54 -10.26 -3.00
CA TYR A 47 4.41 -9.82 -1.92
C TYR A 47 3.60 -9.70 -0.64
N TRP A 48 4.15 -10.27 0.44
CA TRP A 48 3.49 -10.36 1.73
C TRP A 48 4.40 -9.71 2.76
N SER A 49 3.92 -8.63 3.36
CA SER A 49 4.62 -7.98 4.48
C SER A 49 4.06 -8.52 5.78
N PHE A 50 4.87 -9.28 6.51
CA PHE A 50 4.61 -9.67 7.88
C PHE A 50 5.38 -8.76 8.81
N THR A 51 4.94 -8.68 10.06
CA THR A 51 5.57 -7.83 11.09
C THR A 51 7.10 -7.96 11.16
N THR A 52 7.67 -9.13 10.88
CA THR A 52 9.12 -9.38 10.92
C THR A 52 9.70 -10.09 9.68
N GLN A 53 8.89 -10.34 8.64
CA GLN A 53 9.35 -10.97 7.41
C GLN A 53 8.74 -10.34 6.17
N LEU A 54 9.54 -10.19 5.11
CA LEU A 54 9.06 -9.86 3.77
C LEU A 54 9.17 -11.10 2.89
N VAL A 55 8.06 -11.48 2.28
CA VAL A 55 7.94 -12.73 1.52
C VAL A 55 7.49 -12.44 0.10
N LYS A 56 8.11 -13.10 -0.86
CA LYS A 56 7.71 -13.13 -2.27
C LYS A 56 7.27 -14.54 -2.63
N THR A 57 6.07 -14.66 -3.18
CA THR A 57 5.56 -15.90 -3.76
C THR A 57 5.31 -15.74 -5.25
N ASP A 58 5.19 -16.86 -5.96
CA ASP A 58 4.49 -16.86 -7.24
C ASP A 58 2.97 -16.67 -7.05
N ARG A 59 2.24 -16.70 -8.16
CA ARG A 59 0.77 -16.54 -8.19
C ARG A 59 0.01 -17.73 -7.59
N GLN A 60 0.69 -18.85 -7.35
CA GLN A 60 0.12 -20.03 -6.71
C GLN A 60 0.41 -20.03 -5.19
N GLY A 61 1.17 -19.05 -4.69
CA GLY A 61 1.52 -18.92 -3.28
C GLY A 61 2.76 -19.73 -2.89
N GLN A 62 3.49 -20.29 -3.85
CA GLN A 62 4.77 -20.95 -3.60
C GLN A 62 5.83 -19.88 -3.31
N VAL A 63 6.50 -20.01 -2.17
CA VAL A 63 7.57 -19.09 -1.77
C VAL A 63 8.72 -19.18 -2.78
N LEU A 64 9.07 -18.03 -3.34
CA LEU A 64 10.22 -17.83 -4.20
C LEU A 64 11.40 -17.25 -3.41
N GLN A 65 11.12 -16.32 -2.50
CA GLN A 65 12.11 -15.69 -1.64
C GLN A 65 11.48 -15.14 -0.36
N GLN A 66 12.26 -15.10 0.72
CA GLN A 66 11.88 -14.41 1.95
C GLN A 66 13.13 -13.87 2.66
N ILE A 67 12.96 -12.78 3.41
CA ILE A 67 14.01 -12.19 4.24
C ILE A 67 13.46 -11.78 5.61
N PRO A 68 14.27 -11.82 6.68
CA PRO A 68 13.94 -11.12 7.91
C PRO A 68 13.98 -9.60 7.67
N VAL A 69 13.10 -8.88 8.33
CA VAL A 69 13.05 -7.41 8.28
C VAL A 69 13.00 -6.82 9.69
N ALA A 70 13.04 -5.49 9.79
CA ALA A 70 12.82 -4.82 11.05
C ALA A 70 11.43 -5.17 11.60
N ASN A 71 11.27 -5.11 12.93
CA ASN A 71 9.97 -5.29 13.54
C ASN A 71 9.02 -4.15 13.12
N HIS A 72 7.72 -4.41 13.07
CA HIS A 72 6.67 -3.47 12.61
C HIS A 72 6.81 -3.04 11.15
N HIS A 73 7.10 -4.01 10.28
CA HIS A 73 6.94 -3.86 8.82
C HIS A 73 5.46 -3.82 8.46
N GLY A 74 4.95 -2.66 8.10
CA GLY A 74 3.54 -2.42 7.77
C GLY A 74 3.13 -2.89 6.37
N ASP A 75 2.04 -2.34 5.86
CA ASP A 75 1.57 -2.57 4.49
C ASP A 75 2.54 -1.98 3.46
N LEU A 76 2.44 -2.49 2.23
CA LEU A 76 3.40 -2.24 1.16
C LEU A 76 2.70 -2.00 -0.18
N CYS A 77 3.35 -1.25 -1.06
CA CYS A 77 2.95 -1.11 -2.45
C CYS A 77 4.10 -1.46 -3.40
N PHE A 78 3.75 -1.78 -4.64
CA PHE A 78 4.69 -2.02 -5.73
C PHE A 78 4.68 -0.83 -6.68
N ALA A 79 5.86 -0.34 -7.06
CA ALA A 79 6.01 0.63 -8.14
C ALA A 79 7.36 0.46 -8.83
N GLU A 80 7.36 0.45 -10.16
CA GLU A 80 8.57 0.44 -11.00
C GLU A 80 9.62 -0.63 -10.62
N GLY A 81 9.18 -1.85 -10.33
CA GLY A 81 10.09 -2.95 -9.98
C GLY A 81 10.63 -2.89 -8.55
N LYS A 82 10.08 -2.01 -7.71
CA LYS A 82 10.46 -1.85 -6.30
C LYS A 82 9.26 -2.07 -5.40
N LEU A 83 9.53 -2.48 -4.17
CA LEU A 83 8.56 -2.52 -3.08
C LEU A 83 8.84 -1.36 -2.14
N TYR A 84 7.78 -0.68 -1.73
CA TYR A 84 7.82 0.38 -0.75
C TYR A 84 7.02 -0.09 0.44
N VAL A 85 7.64 -0.14 1.61
CA VAL A 85 7.02 -0.67 2.84
C VAL A 85 6.99 0.42 3.89
N ALA A 86 5.81 0.69 4.46
CA ALA A 86 5.68 1.54 5.62
C ALA A 86 6.27 0.84 6.85
N VAL A 87 7.10 1.52 7.62
CA VAL A 87 7.77 0.94 8.80
C VAL A 87 7.69 1.91 9.96
N ASN A 88 7.35 1.42 11.14
CA ASN A 88 7.44 2.22 12.37
C ASN A 88 8.38 1.54 13.38
N LEU A 89 9.47 2.21 13.74
CA LEU A 89 10.45 1.73 14.71
C LEU A 89 10.20 2.28 16.13
N GLY A 90 9.23 3.19 16.28
CA GLY A 90 8.85 3.83 17.54
C GLY A 90 7.57 3.25 18.13
N LYS A 91 6.87 4.04 18.94
CA LYS A 91 5.58 3.64 19.53
C LYS A 91 4.43 3.92 18.56
N PHE A 92 3.94 2.86 17.94
CA PHE A 92 2.76 2.94 17.07
C PHE A 92 1.54 3.41 17.86
N ASN A 93 0.74 4.30 17.26
CA ASN A 93 -0.51 4.83 17.78
C ASN A 93 -0.39 5.57 19.14
N ASP A 94 0.79 6.07 19.48
CA ASP A 94 1.00 6.87 20.69
C ASP A 94 0.39 8.28 20.51
N PRO A 95 -0.56 8.73 21.35
CA PRO A 95 -1.15 10.07 21.26
C PRO A 95 -0.13 11.22 21.37
N GLN A 96 1.04 10.97 21.94
CA GLN A 96 2.12 11.96 22.05
C GLN A 96 2.98 12.06 20.79
N GLY A 97 2.75 11.21 19.78
CA GLY A 97 3.52 11.22 18.55
C GLY A 97 4.93 10.62 18.68
N ASN A 98 5.13 9.66 19.59
CA ASN A 98 6.43 8.99 19.81
C ASN A 98 6.71 7.88 18.79
N ALA A 99 6.21 8.01 17.57
CA ALA A 99 6.53 7.11 16.47
C ALA A 99 7.93 7.39 15.92
N ASP A 100 8.45 6.45 15.14
CA ASP A 100 9.65 6.65 14.33
C ASP A 100 9.36 6.06 12.95
N SER A 101 8.88 6.89 12.03
CA SER A 101 8.19 6.47 10.81
C SER A 101 9.10 6.54 9.59
N TRP A 102 9.13 5.45 8.82
CA TRP A 102 10.00 5.24 7.67
C TRP A 102 9.25 4.63 6.49
N VAL A 103 9.81 4.81 5.30
CA VAL A 103 9.53 3.98 4.14
C VAL A 103 10.81 3.26 3.72
N TYR A 104 10.77 1.93 3.71
CA TYR A 104 11.88 1.11 3.23
C TYR A 104 11.61 0.71 1.78
N VAL A 105 12.62 0.85 0.94
CA VAL A 105 12.55 0.51 -0.48
C VAL A 105 13.35 -0.75 -0.72
N TYR A 106 12.75 -1.72 -1.40
CA TYR A 106 13.35 -2.99 -1.74
C TYR A 106 13.34 -3.22 -3.24
N ASP A 107 14.35 -3.91 -3.75
CA ASP A 107 14.30 -4.49 -5.08
C ASP A 107 13.25 -5.61 -5.09
N ALA A 108 12.27 -5.55 -6.01
CA ALA A 108 11.17 -6.52 -6.00
C ALA A 108 11.59 -7.90 -6.57
N GLN A 109 12.75 -8.00 -7.21
CA GLN A 109 13.30 -9.26 -7.69
C GLN A 109 14.08 -9.98 -6.58
N THR A 110 14.97 -9.27 -5.90
CA THR A 110 15.93 -9.84 -4.94
C THR A 110 15.58 -9.59 -3.48
N LEU A 111 14.59 -8.74 -3.18
CA LEU A 111 14.28 -8.25 -1.83
C LEU A 111 15.46 -7.55 -1.13
N ASP A 112 16.47 -7.09 -1.87
CA ASP A 112 17.55 -6.31 -1.28
C ASP A 112 17.06 -4.90 -0.92
N VAL A 113 17.47 -4.39 0.24
CA VAL A 113 17.16 -3.01 0.64
C VAL A 113 17.93 -2.05 -0.27
N LEU A 114 17.19 -1.19 -0.97
CA LEU A 114 17.73 -0.16 -1.85
C LEU A 114 17.86 1.20 -1.16
N ALA A 115 16.88 1.57 -0.35
CA ALA A 115 16.83 2.86 0.32
C ALA A 115 15.96 2.81 1.58
N LYS A 116 16.13 3.83 2.43
CA LYS A 116 15.27 4.11 3.59
C LYS A 116 15.01 5.61 3.63
N HIS A 117 13.75 5.98 3.71
CA HIS A 117 13.31 7.37 3.76
C HIS A 117 12.61 7.63 5.08
N GLU A 118 12.96 8.73 5.74
CA GLU A 118 12.24 9.21 6.92
C GLU A 118 10.92 9.84 6.46
N VAL A 119 9.82 9.54 7.18
CA VAL A 119 8.48 10.09 6.93
C VAL A 119 7.83 10.51 8.25
N GLN A 120 8.55 11.37 8.99
CA GLN A 120 8.23 11.72 10.38
C GLN A 120 6.94 12.53 10.52
N GLU A 121 6.42 13.09 9.42
CA GLU A 121 5.10 13.69 9.37
C GLU A 121 4.00 12.66 9.69
N VAL A 122 4.24 11.36 9.50
CA VAL A 122 3.34 10.28 9.94
C VAL A 122 3.58 9.98 11.42
N PHE A 123 3.31 10.98 12.26
CA PHE A 123 3.76 11.04 13.65
C PHE A 123 3.08 10.06 14.61
N HIS A 124 1.98 9.41 14.21
CA HIS A 124 1.35 8.32 14.98
C HIS A 124 1.81 6.92 14.54
N GLY A 125 2.81 6.84 13.65
CA GLY A 125 3.39 5.59 13.16
C GLY A 125 2.87 5.23 11.79
N ALA A 126 3.78 5.09 10.83
CA ALA A 126 3.49 4.59 9.49
C ALA A 126 3.02 3.13 9.58
N GLY A 127 1.77 2.90 9.14
CA GLY A 127 1.12 1.59 9.09
C GLY A 127 1.06 1.05 7.66
N GLY A 128 0.78 1.89 6.67
CA GLY A 128 0.68 1.46 5.28
C GLY A 128 1.05 2.54 4.27
N ILE A 129 1.15 2.12 3.01
CA ILE A 129 1.55 2.99 1.90
C ILE A 129 0.87 2.58 0.60
N GLY A 130 0.38 3.57 -0.14
CA GLY A 130 -0.09 3.43 -1.51
C GLY A 130 0.66 4.35 -2.47
N VAL A 131 0.47 4.14 -3.77
CA VAL A 131 1.09 4.95 -4.83
C VAL A 131 0.03 5.39 -5.84
N HIS A 132 0.11 6.64 -6.28
CA HIS A 132 -0.72 7.19 -7.36
C HIS A 132 -0.01 8.36 -8.03
N ARG A 133 0.04 8.39 -9.38
CA ARG A 133 0.67 9.48 -10.17
C ARG A 133 2.08 9.84 -9.66
N ASP A 134 2.93 8.83 -9.49
CA ASP A 134 4.32 8.95 -9.02
C ASP A 134 4.50 9.56 -7.62
N HIS A 135 3.40 9.71 -6.88
CA HIS A 135 3.40 10.17 -5.49
C HIS A 135 3.08 9.00 -4.55
N PHE A 136 3.62 9.07 -3.34
CA PHE A 136 3.45 8.08 -2.30
C PHE A 136 2.55 8.61 -1.19
N PHE A 137 1.65 7.76 -0.71
CA PHE A 137 0.62 8.11 0.25
C PHE A 137 0.74 7.21 1.46
N VAL A 138 1.34 7.73 2.53
CA VAL A 138 1.59 6.99 3.77
C VAL A 138 0.45 7.23 4.75
N VAL A 139 -0.01 6.18 5.40
CA VAL A 139 -1.12 6.16 6.35
C VAL A 139 -0.70 5.44 7.62
N GLY A 140 -1.48 5.53 8.70
CA GLY A 140 -1.12 4.86 9.93
C GLY A 140 -1.99 5.15 11.13
N GLY A 141 -1.34 5.21 12.30
CA GLY A 141 -1.99 5.26 13.62
C GLY A 141 -3.03 6.36 13.77
N LEU A 142 -4.13 6.00 14.43
CA LEU A 142 -5.15 6.94 14.91
C LEU A 142 -5.46 6.72 16.40
N PRO A 143 -4.91 7.57 17.29
CA PRO A 143 -5.18 7.51 18.72
C PRO A 143 -6.66 7.64 19.06
N ASP A 144 -7.02 7.15 20.24
CA ASP A 144 -8.41 7.20 20.73
C ASP A 144 -8.93 8.65 20.81
N GLY A 145 -10.21 8.83 20.47
CA GLY A 145 -10.87 10.13 20.46
C GLY A 145 -10.66 10.99 19.20
N VAL A 146 -9.70 10.69 18.34
CA VAL A 146 -9.48 11.45 17.08
C VAL A 146 -10.53 11.05 16.04
N GLN A 147 -11.22 12.03 15.44
CA GLN A 147 -12.40 11.79 14.60
C GLN A 147 -12.15 11.80 13.09
N GLU A 148 -10.89 11.80 12.68
CA GLU A 148 -10.49 11.89 11.27
C GLU A 148 -9.20 11.11 11.04
N ASN A 149 -9.11 10.42 9.91
CA ASN A 149 -7.89 9.75 9.48
C ASN A 149 -7.06 10.68 8.59
N TYR A 150 -5.75 10.44 8.56
CA TYR A 150 -4.82 11.26 7.78
C TYR A 150 -4.12 10.42 6.71
N VAL A 151 -3.88 11.05 5.56
CA VAL A 151 -3.03 10.52 4.49
C VAL A 151 -1.92 11.53 4.24
N TYR A 152 -0.68 11.08 4.31
CA TYR A 152 0.50 11.92 4.14
C TYR A 152 1.08 11.67 2.75
N GLU A 153 1.10 12.69 1.92
CA GLU A 153 1.56 12.63 0.54
C GLU A 153 3.03 13.05 0.46
N TYR A 154 3.79 12.30 -0.32
CA TYR A 154 5.19 12.55 -0.62
C TYR A 154 5.44 12.47 -2.13
N ASP A 155 6.39 13.26 -2.62
CA ASP A 155 6.87 13.15 -4.00
C ASP A 155 7.74 11.89 -4.21
N ALA A 156 8.20 11.66 -5.44
CA ALA A 156 9.03 10.50 -5.78
C ALA A 156 10.38 10.44 -5.04
N ASP A 157 10.86 11.56 -4.49
CA ASP A 157 12.09 11.65 -3.68
C ASP A 157 11.78 11.53 -2.17
N PHE A 158 10.53 11.20 -1.80
CA PHE A 158 10.02 11.20 -0.42
C PHE A 158 10.09 12.56 0.28
N ARG A 159 9.97 13.68 -0.45
CA ARG A 159 9.74 14.98 0.17
C ARG A 159 8.26 15.13 0.49
N PHE A 160 7.96 15.55 1.71
CA PHE A 160 6.58 15.79 2.15
C PHE A 160 5.91 16.87 1.28
N VAL A 161 4.71 16.56 0.79
CA VAL A 161 3.90 17.43 -0.05
C VAL A 161 2.72 17.98 0.73
N ASN A 162 1.88 17.10 1.30
CA ASN A 162 0.68 17.51 2.01
C ASN A 162 0.18 16.47 3.02
N LYS A 163 -0.60 16.93 4.00
CA LYS A 163 -1.40 16.08 4.88
C LYS A 163 -2.88 16.24 4.50
N HIS A 164 -3.46 15.19 3.97
CA HIS A 164 -4.88 15.10 3.64
C HIS A 164 -5.68 14.58 4.84
N VAL A 165 -6.92 15.05 4.96
CA VAL A 165 -7.82 14.70 6.06
C VAL A 165 -9.04 13.99 5.51
N ILE A 166 -9.29 12.78 6.03
CA ILE A 166 -10.50 12.02 5.73
C ILE A 166 -11.43 12.13 6.95
N PRO A 167 -12.61 12.77 6.84
CA PRO A 167 -13.57 12.90 7.93
C PRO A 167 -14.34 11.59 8.16
N SER A 168 -13.64 10.50 8.47
CA SER A 168 -14.15 9.13 8.54
C SER A 168 -14.77 8.72 9.86
N LYS A 169 -14.75 9.62 10.86
CA LYS A 169 -14.91 9.30 12.29
C LYS A 169 -13.74 8.47 12.79
N TRP A 170 -13.75 8.17 14.09
CA TRP A 170 -12.72 7.34 14.68
C TRP A 170 -12.71 5.91 14.10
N THR A 171 -11.51 5.42 13.83
CA THR A 171 -11.17 4.04 13.50
C THR A 171 -10.11 3.56 14.49
N GLN A 172 -10.33 2.40 15.11
CA GLN A 172 -9.43 1.91 16.16
C GLN A 172 -8.06 1.57 15.56
N LEU A 173 -6.99 2.20 16.07
CA LEU A 173 -5.60 2.10 15.58
C LEU A 173 -5.35 2.68 14.17
N GLY A 174 -6.35 3.28 13.52
CA GLY A 174 -6.18 3.97 12.24
C GLY A 174 -6.16 3.07 11.01
N ILE A 175 -5.62 3.61 9.92
CA ILE A 175 -5.53 2.93 8.62
C ILE A 175 -4.24 2.10 8.58
N GLN A 176 -4.38 0.84 8.18
CA GLN A 176 -3.26 -0.07 7.97
C GLN A 176 -2.92 -0.25 6.50
N THR A 177 -3.91 -0.21 5.59
CA THR A 177 -3.69 -0.50 4.17
C THR A 177 -4.20 0.62 3.27
N ALA A 178 -3.55 0.82 2.14
CA ALA A 178 -3.92 1.86 1.17
C ALA A 178 -3.71 1.38 -0.27
N THR A 179 -4.77 1.36 -1.08
CA THR A 179 -4.66 1.10 -2.52
C THR A 179 -5.50 2.10 -3.31
N PHE A 180 -4.96 2.53 -4.45
CA PHE A 180 -5.68 3.36 -5.42
C PHE A 180 -6.05 2.52 -6.63
N HIS A 181 -7.33 2.51 -6.99
CA HIS A 181 -7.84 1.79 -8.16
C HIS A 181 -9.16 2.40 -8.62
N ASP A 182 -9.44 2.39 -9.93
CA ASP A 182 -10.67 2.92 -10.54
C ASP A 182 -11.01 4.38 -10.15
N GLY A 183 -9.99 5.22 -9.96
CA GLY A 183 -10.17 6.62 -9.59
C GLY A 183 -10.46 6.85 -8.11
N GLU A 184 -10.34 5.82 -7.28
CA GLU A 184 -10.76 5.83 -5.88
C GLU A 184 -9.67 5.27 -4.98
N TRP A 185 -9.63 5.76 -3.75
CA TRP A 185 -8.80 5.16 -2.71
C TRP A 185 -9.62 4.22 -1.84
N TRP A 186 -8.98 3.13 -1.44
CA TRP A 186 -9.52 2.15 -0.51
C TRP A 186 -8.55 1.97 0.66
N PHE A 187 -9.08 2.10 1.88
CA PHE A 187 -8.29 2.09 3.10
C PHE A 187 -8.82 1.07 4.10
N GLY A 188 -8.06 0.00 4.35
CA GLY A 188 -8.37 -0.96 5.40
C GLY A 188 -7.89 -0.46 6.76
N CYS A 189 -8.78 -0.43 7.73
CA CYS A 189 -8.50 0.06 9.07
C CYS A 189 -8.36 -1.08 10.07
N TYR A 190 -7.46 -0.92 11.03
CA TYR A 190 -7.33 -1.86 12.14
C TYR A 190 -8.52 -1.80 13.12
N GLY A 191 -8.46 -2.70 14.11
CA GLY A 191 -9.37 -2.72 15.25
C GLY A 191 -10.70 -3.44 15.03
N THR A 192 -11.65 -3.14 15.91
CA THR A 192 -12.99 -3.72 16.00
C THR A 192 -14.00 -2.58 16.21
N PRO A 193 -15.01 -2.44 15.33
CA PRO A 193 -15.22 -3.23 14.12
C PRO A 193 -14.12 -2.99 13.07
N LYS A 194 -13.91 -3.97 12.19
CA LYS A 194 -13.03 -3.84 11.02
C LYS A 194 -13.71 -2.95 9.99
N ILE A 195 -13.05 -1.87 9.60
CA ILE A 195 -13.62 -0.85 8.72
C ILE A 195 -12.82 -0.76 7.43
N LEU A 196 -13.53 -0.71 6.31
CA LEU A 196 -13.02 -0.29 5.01
C LEU A 196 -13.56 1.11 4.71
N LEU A 197 -12.66 2.06 4.46
CA LEU A 197 -13.00 3.39 3.97
C LEU A 197 -12.78 3.45 2.46
N LYS A 198 -13.63 4.23 1.80
CA LYS A 198 -13.53 4.53 0.38
C LYS A 198 -13.57 6.04 0.18
N THR A 199 -12.64 6.58 -0.60
CA THR A 199 -12.64 8.00 -0.96
C THR A 199 -12.49 8.18 -2.47
N ASP A 200 -12.80 9.37 -2.99
CA ASP A 200 -12.32 9.76 -4.31
C ASP A 200 -10.82 10.08 -4.26
N ALA A 201 -10.23 10.44 -5.41
CA ALA A 201 -8.83 10.80 -5.53
C ALA A 201 -8.41 12.02 -4.68
N ASP A 202 -9.36 12.88 -4.29
CA ASP A 202 -9.13 14.07 -3.47
C ASP A 202 -9.43 13.82 -1.98
N PHE A 203 -9.50 12.54 -1.57
CA PHE A 203 -9.74 12.08 -0.20
C PHE A 203 -11.10 12.45 0.39
N LYS A 204 -12.08 12.81 -0.45
CA LYS A 204 -13.45 12.99 0.00
C LYS A 204 -14.06 11.62 0.27
N LEU A 205 -14.56 11.42 1.49
CA LEU A 205 -15.19 10.17 1.89
C LEU A 205 -16.42 9.85 1.03
N LEU A 206 -16.38 8.70 0.36
CA LEU A 206 -17.46 8.14 -0.43
C LEU A 206 -18.20 7.02 0.31
N GLY A 207 -17.48 6.27 1.17
CA GLY A 207 -18.06 5.13 1.88
C GLY A 207 -17.27 4.72 3.11
N ARG A 208 -17.99 4.10 4.06
CA ARG A 208 -17.48 3.47 5.28
C ARG A 208 -18.23 2.17 5.48
N TYR A 209 -17.51 1.06 5.41
CA TYR A 209 -18.08 -0.29 5.40
C TYR A 209 -17.51 -1.12 6.53
N GLU A 210 -18.33 -1.97 7.16
CA GLU A 210 -17.86 -3.00 8.08
C GLU A 210 -17.38 -4.21 7.26
N PHE A 211 -16.15 -4.10 6.76
CA PHE A 211 -15.49 -5.10 5.92
C PHE A 211 -14.00 -5.11 6.24
N ASP A 212 -13.40 -6.30 6.36
CA ASP A 212 -12.00 -6.43 6.75
C ASP A 212 -11.06 -6.42 5.54
N CYS A 213 -10.34 -5.32 5.41
CA CYS A 213 -9.19 -5.16 4.51
C CYS A 213 -7.93 -4.73 5.28
N SER A 214 -7.92 -4.96 6.60
CA SER A 214 -6.87 -4.44 7.48
C SER A 214 -5.51 -5.12 7.29
N LEU A 215 -5.48 -6.30 6.65
CA LEU A 215 -4.25 -7.08 6.40
C LEU A 215 -3.87 -7.12 4.92
N GLY A 216 -4.51 -6.30 4.11
CA GLY A 216 -4.15 -6.05 2.71
C GLY A 216 -5.37 -5.84 1.83
N ILE A 217 -5.22 -4.99 0.82
CA ILE A 217 -6.15 -4.81 -0.28
C ILE A 217 -5.36 -4.37 -1.51
N VAL A 218 -5.66 -4.96 -2.66
CA VAL A 218 -4.97 -4.64 -3.91
C VAL A 218 -6.00 -4.46 -5.01
N GLY A 219 -5.95 -3.32 -5.68
CA GLY A 219 -6.62 -3.14 -6.95
C GLY A 219 -5.93 -3.98 -8.02
N VAL A 220 -6.61 -5.01 -8.49
CA VAL A 220 -6.16 -5.86 -9.60
C VAL A 220 -6.99 -5.47 -10.82
N GLY A 221 -6.33 -5.07 -11.92
CA GLY A 221 -7.01 -4.60 -13.13
C GLY A 221 -6.17 -3.60 -13.93
N PRO A 222 -6.49 -3.39 -15.22
CA PRO A 222 -6.02 -2.21 -15.94
C PRO A 222 -6.51 -0.94 -15.24
N GLN A 223 -5.63 0.04 -15.07
CA GLN A 223 -5.97 1.40 -14.59
C GLN A 223 -6.17 2.38 -15.75
#